data_AF-A0A9E3UZX6-F1
#
_entry.id   AF-A0A9E3UZX6-F1
#
_cell.length_a   1.000
_cell.length_b   1.000
_cell.length_c   1.000
_cell.angle_alpha   90.00
_cell.angle_beta   90.00
_cell.angle_gamma   90.00
#
_symmetry.space_group_name_H-M   'P 1'
#
loop_
_entity.id
_entity.type
_entity.pdbx_description
1 polymer ?
#
loop_
_entity_poly.entity_id
_entity_poly.type
_entity_poly.pdbx_seq_one_letter_code
_entity_poly.pdbx_strand_id
1 'polypeptide(L)'
;MSGFQCRVALLAILIGLGGSAALAGDAAQGKSSDAGSSPELEFATKAAKKLDRDEHEWRELTQKLHQAVGRYNPGSLNVLPEGESLEAFRGYCRKLLESGRNLLSLHEKWSQASEGLDDTLRKAPAYYRAAAKAMREKAESMKFAVIKKRYLLSADIWEELAQKADERAKALGLDQGSKKVAELLGEELTFLEDFTKTLNSSKQTGKWPGA
;
A
#
# COMPACT_ATOMS: atom_id res chain seq x y z
N MET A 1 -29.91 -7.61 27.07
CA MET A 1 -28.96 -6.50 26.87
C MET A 1 -27.87 -6.98 25.93
N SER A 2 -27.97 -6.57 24.68
CA SER A 2 -27.14 -7.00 23.54
C SER A 2 -25.86 -6.17 23.47
N GLY A 3 -24.72 -6.76 23.83
CA GLY A 3 -23.41 -6.15 23.68
C GLY A 3 -22.89 -6.32 22.25
N PHE A 4 -22.65 -5.20 21.58
CA PHE A 4 -22.09 -5.10 20.24
C PHE A 4 -20.70 -5.77 20.16
N GLN A 5 -20.64 -6.97 19.59
CA GLN A 5 -19.40 -7.54 19.09
C GLN A 5 -19.11 -6.94 17.70
N CYS A 6 -18.32 -5.87 17.64
CA CYS A 6 -17.73 -5.40 16.38
C CYS A 6 -16.65 -6.38 15.91
N ARG A 7 -17.09 -7.42 15.18
CA ARG A 7 -16.20 -8.26 14.38
C ARG A 7 -15.74 -7.45 13.17
N VAL A 8 -14.56 -6.84 13.28
CA VAL A 8 -13.89 -6.21 12.12
C VAL A 8 -13.44 -7.34 11.20
N ALA A 9 -14.16 -7.51 10.10
CA ALA A 9 -13.83 -8.45 9.04
C ALA A 9 -12.57 -7.98 8.31
N LEU A 10 -11.43 -8.60 8.63
CA LEU A 10 -10.16 -8.47 7.92
C LEU A 10 -10.24 -9.34 6.66
N LEU A 11 -10.50 -8.71 5.50
CA LEU A 11 -10.48 -9.38 4.21
C LEU A 11 -9.02 -9.60 3.77
N ALA A 12 -8.58 -10.85 3.84
CA ALA A 12 -7.32 -11.30 3.29
C ALA A 12 -7.44 -11.45 1.76
N ILE A 13 -6.77 -10.58 1.00
CA ILE A 13 -6.49 -10.81 -0.42
C ILE A 13 -4.97 -10.88 -0.60
N LEU A 14 -4.42 -12.06 -0.30
CA LEU A 14 -3.10 -12.50 -0.71
C LEU A 14 -3.22 -13.08 -2.12
N ILE A 15 -2.91 -12.30 -3.15
CA ILE A 15 -2.62 -12.85 -4.49
C ILE A 15 -1.31 -12.22 -4.97
N GLY A 16 -0.33 -13.10 -5.14
CA GLY A 16 1.04 -12.78 -5.50
C GLY A 16 1.18 -12.31 -6.94
N LEU A 17 1.87 -11.19 -7.08
CA LEU A 17 2.59 -10.78 -8.29
C LEU A 17 4.07 -10.69 -7.91
N GLY A 18 4.67 -11.86 -7.70
CA GLY A 18 6.10 -12.01 -7.44
C GLY A 18 6.65 -13.01 -8.45
N GLY A 19 6.75 -12.61 -9.72
CA GLY A 19 7.27 -13.54 -10.73
C GLY A 19 7.04 -13.13 -12.18
N SER A 20 7.44 -11.93 -12.59
CA SER A 20 7.59 -11.63 -14.03
C SER A 20 8.84 -10.82 -14.40
N ALA A 21 9.66 -10.38 -13.43
CA ALA A 21 10.92 -9.68 -13.72
C ALA A 21 12.06 -10.60 -14.21
N ALA A 22 11.83 -11.90 -14.37
CA ALA A 22 12.88 -12.90 -14.67
C ALA A 22 12.96 -13.37 -16.14
N LEU A 23 12.27 -12.73 -17.10
CA LEU A 23 12.34 -13.13 -18.52
C LEU A 23 13.04 -12.12 -19.45
N ALA A 24 13.74 -11.12 -18.91
CA ALA A 24 14.53 -10.17 -19.71
C ALA A 24 16.05 -10.43 -19.69
N GLY A 25 16.50 -11.55 -19.08
CA GLY A 25 17.91 -11.76 -18.75
C GLY A 25 18.75 -12.57 -19.72
N ASP A 26 18.18 -13.33 -20.66
CA ASP A 26 18.97 -14.33 -21.40
C ASP A 26 18.62 -14.46 -22.89
N ALA A 27 18.48 -13.31 -23.56
CA ALA A 27 18.42 -13.24 -25.01
C ALA A 27 19.62 -12.45 -25.56
N ALA A 28 20.69 -13.18 -25.86
CA ALA A 28 21.75 -12.85 -26.81
C ALA A 28 22.51 -11.53 -26.60
N GLN A 29 23.75 -11.69 -26.11
CA GLN A 29 24.83 -10.73 -26.20
C GLN A 29 25.15 -10.41 -27.68
N GLY A 30 24.45 -9.41 -28.23
CA GLY A 30 24.76 -8.79 -29.51
C GLY A 30 24.80 -7.29 -29.34
N LYS A 31 25.99 -6.68 -29.48
CA LYS A 31 26.15 -5.23 -29.59
C LYS A 31 25.25 -4.72 -30.73
N SER A 32 24.18 -4.01 -30.40
CA SER A 32 23.53 -3.07 -31.32
C SER A 32 23.49 -1.71 -30.64
N SER A 33 24.27 -0.80 -31.20
CA SER A 33 24.27 0.63 -30.95
C SER A 33 22.86 1.24 -31.04
N ASP A 34 22.64 2.29 -30.24
CA ASP A 34 21.54 3.24 -30.32
C ASP A 34 21.01 3.47 -31.75
N ALA A 35 19.77 3.07 -31.99
CA ALA A 35 18.95 3.54 -33.09
C ALA A 35 17.47 3.38 -32.74
N GLY A 36 16.88 4.41 -32.14
CA GLY A 36 15.42 4.60 -32.10
C GLY A 36 14.66 3.68 -31.15
N SER A 37 14.88 3.81 -29.84
CA SER A 37 13.88 3.43 -28.85
C SER A 37 12.61 4.26 -29.14
N SER A 38 11.53 3.60 -29.56
CA SER A 38 10.28 4.33 -29.83
C SER A 38 9.75 4.90 -28.50
N PRO A 39 9.24 6.14 -28.46
CA PRO A 39 8.79 6.76 -27.21
C PRO A 39 7.72 5.93 -26.49
N GLU A 40 6.90 5.18 -27.23
CA GLU A 40 5.89 4.26 -26.70
C GLU A 40 6.50 3.15 -25.84
N LEU A 41 7.64 2.59 -26.27
CA LEU A 41 8.36 1.55 -25.52
C LEU A 41 8.99 2.11 -24.26
N GLU A 42 9.48 3.35 -24.29
CA GLU A 42 10.00 4.02 -23.09
C GLU A 42 8.90 4.27 -22.08
N PHE A 43 7.73 4.75 -22.52
CA PHE A 43 6.58 4.97 -21.65
C PHE A 43 6.08 3.66 -21.04
N ALA A 44 5.95 2.60 -21.85
CA ALA A 44 5.57 1.28 -21.36
C ALA A 44 6.58 0.72 -20.35
N THR A 45 7.88 0.83 -20.62
CA THR A 45 8.93 0.35 -19.71
C THR A 45 8.96 1.16 -18.41
N LYS A 46 8.79 2.48 -18.48
CA LYS A 46 8.67 3.35 -17.30
C LYS A 46 7.41 3.00 -16.49
N ALA A 47 6.29 2.76 -17.16
CA ALA A 47 5.04 2.35 -16.51
C ALA A 47 5.19 1.00 -15.81
N ALA A 48 5.85 0.01 -16.43
CA ALA A 48 6.13 -1.29 -15.82
C ALA A 48 6.99 -1.15 -14.56
N LYS A 49 8.12 -0.43 -14.66
CA LYS A 49 9.00 -0.20 -13.50
C LYS A 49 8.30 0.56 -12.38
N LYS A 50 7.44 1.52 -12.72
CA LYS A 50 6.65 2.27 -11.74
C LYS A 50 5.60 1.38 -11.10
N LEU A 51 4.87 0.59 -11.88
CA LEU A 51 3.85 -0.33 -11.38
C LEU A 51 4.44 -1.36 -10.42
N ASP A 52 5.57 -1.99 -10.78
CA ASP A 52 6.26 -2.94 -9.92
C ASP A 52 6.70 -2.31 -8.58
N ARG A 53 7.18 -1.06 -8.63
CA ARG A 53 7.58 -0.31 -7.44
C ARG A 53 6.37 0.02 -6.56
N ASP A 54 5.35 0.63 -7.15
CA ASP A 54 4.14 1.06 -6.44
C ASP A 54 3.44 -0.17 -5.81
N GLU A 55 3.40 -1.31 -6.50
CA GLU A 55 2.87 -2.57 -5.96
C GLU A 55 3.71 -3.13 -4.80
N HIS A 56 5.04 -3.00 -4.88
CA HIS A 56 5.93 -3.45 -3.82
C HIS A 56 5.76 -2.59 -2.56
N GLU A 57 5.79 -1.27 -2.72
CA GLU A 57 5.60 -0.31 -1.63
C GLU A 57 4.21 -0.48 -0.98
N TRP A 58 3.16 -0.61 -1.78
CA TRP A 58 1.81 -0.86 -1.27
C TRP A 58 1.72 -2.18 -0.49
N ARG A 59 2.32 -3.28 -0.98
CA ARG A 59 2.37 -4.57 -0.28
C ARG A 59 3.11 -4.47 1.05
N GLU A 60 4.27 -3.81 1.06
CA GLU A 60 5.07 -3.63 2.27
C GLU A 60 4.31 -2.82 3.32
N LEU A 61 3.69 -1.70 2.93
CA LEU A 61 2.89 -0.86 3.82
C LEU A 61 1.66 -1.58 4.34
N THR A 62 0.98 -2.37 3.50
CA THR A 62 -0.17 -3.19 3.90
C THR A 62 0.24 -4.21 4.98
N GLN A 63 1.38 -4.87 4.80
CA GLN A 63 1.90 -5.82 5.79
C GLN A 63 2.27 -5.14 7.11
N LYS A 64 2.96 -3.99 7.04
CA LYS A 64 3.31 -3.21 8.23
C LYS A 64 2.05 -2.73 8.96
N LEU A 65 1.04 -2.27 8.22
CA LEU A 65 -0.23 -1.80 8.79
C LEU A 65 -0.93 -2.95 9.52
N HIS A 66 -1.00 -4.14 8.91
CA HIS A 66 -1.56 -5.32 9.54
C HIS A 66 -0.84 -5.70 10.84
N GLN A 67 0.50 -5.63 10.85
CA GLN A 67 1.29 -5.88 12.06
C GLN A 67 1.08 -4.81 13.14
N ALA A 68 0.98 -3.53 12.76
CA ALA A 68 0.75 -2.43 13.68
C ALA A 68 -0.63 -2.53 14.33
N VAL A 69 -1.68 -2.84 13.55
CA VAL A 69 -3.03 -3.12 14.06
C VAL A 69 -3.01 -4.30 15.03
N GLY A 70 -2.33 -5.40 14.68
CA GLY A 70 -2.24 -6.57 15.57
C GLY A 70 -1.50 -6.32 16.88
N ARG A 71 -0.60 -5.32 16.92
CA ARG A 71 0.13 -4.92 18.13
C ARG A 71 -0.64 -3.88 18.97
N TYR A 72 -1.61 -3.19 18.39
CA TYR A 72 -2.46 -2.24 19.10
C TYR A 72 -3.48 -2.99 19.96
N ASN A 73 -3.19 -3.15 21.26
CA ASN A 73 -4.09 -3.79 22.22
C ASN A 73 -4.57 -2.79 23.28
N PRO A 74 -5.76 -2.19 23.11
CA PRO A 74 -6.33 -1.27 24.09
C PRO A 74 -6.89 -1.96 25.35
N GLY A 75 -6.82 -3.29 25.45
CA GLY A 75 -7.42 -4.07 26.54
C GLY A 75 -6.46 -4.60 27.62
N SER A 76 -5.15 -4.38 27.53
CA SER A 76 -4.19 -4.99 28.49
C SER A 76 -3.92 -4.10 29.70
N LEU A 77 -4.89 -3.94 30.60
CA LEU A 77 -4.68 -3.35 31.92
C LEU A 77 -4.86 -4.41 33.00
N ASN A 78 -3.76 -4.82 33.63
CA ASN A 78 -3.79 -5.57 34.87
C ASN A 78 -4.07 -4.62 36.03
N VAL A 79 -5.10 -4.91 36.83
CA VAL A 79 -5.47 -4.10 37.99
C VAL A 79 -4.41 -4.26 39.08
N LEU A 80 -3.73 -3.15 39.43
CA LEU A 80 -2.70 -3.05 40.47
C LEU A 80 -3.19 -2.13 41.62
N PRO A 81 -2.52 -2.11 42.80
CA PRO A 81 -2.86 -1.22 43.91
C PRO A 81 -2.79 0.28 43.53
N GLU A 82 -3.64 1.14 44.11
CA GLU A 82 -3.92 2.54 43.68
C GLU A 82 -2.70 3.46 43.41
N GLY A 83 -1.61 3.33 44.16
CA GLY A 83 -0.41 4.16 43.97
C GLY A 83 0.47 3.71 42.81
N GLU A 84 0.59 2.40 42.60
CA GLU A 84 1.33 1.79 41.48
C GLU A 84 0.49 1.77 40.20
N SER A 85 -0.83 1.74 40.34
CA SER A 85 -1.77 1.72 39.22
C SER A 85 -1.82 3.04 38.46
N LEU A 86 -1.65 4.19 39.12
CA LEU A 86 -1.74 5.50 38.45
C LEU A 86 -0.49 5.78 37.57
N GLU A 87 0.72 5.43 38.03
CA GLU A 87 1.91 5.50 37.19
C GLU A 87 1.94 4.43 36.10
N ALA A 88 1.50 3.20 36.41
CA ALA A 88 1.34 2.15 35.41
C ALA A 88 0.32 2.54 34.33
N PHE A 89 -0.79 3.18 34.72
CA PHE A 89 -1.82 3.67 33.81
C PHE A 89 -1.34 4.85 32.96
N ARG A 90 -0.57 5.80 33.52
CA ARG A 90 0.09 6.85 32.72
C ARG A 90 1.07 6.25 31.71
N GLY A 91 1.84 5.24 32.12
CA GLY A 91 2.73 4.49 31.23
C GLY A 91 1.96 3.79 30.11
N TYR A 92 0.81 3.23 30.44
CA TYR A 92 -0.10 2.61 29.48
C TYR A 92 -0.68 3.63 28.48
N CYS A 93 -1.24 4.75 28.94
CA CYS A 93 -1.73 5.83 28.08
C CYS A 93 -0.63 6.36 27.15
N ARG A 94 0.60 6.50 27.64
CA ARG A 94 1.75 6.93 26.81
C ARG A 94 2.07 5.93 25.69
N LYS A 95 2.10 4.63 26.00
CA LYS A 95 2.30 3.58 25.00
C LYS A 95 1.16 3.55 23.97
N LEU A 96 -0.07 3.74 24.43
CA LEU A 96 -1.24 3.73 23.56
C LEU A 96 -1.21 4.94 22.60
N LEU A 97 -0.87 6.13 23.10
CA LEU A 97 -0.63 7.33 22.30
C LEU A 97 0.48 7.14 21.27
N GLU A 98 1.63 6.60 21.67
CA GLU A 98 2.74 6.33 20.76
C GLU A 98 2.34 5.33 19.67
N SER A 99 1.68 4.23 20.05
CA SER A 99 1.23 3.20 19.13
C SER A 99 0.17 3.70 18.14
N GLY A 100 -0.82 4.48 18.60
CA GLY A 100 -1.85 5.02 17.72
C GLY A 100 -1.32 6.11 16.79
N ARG A 101 -0.39 6.97 17.24
CA ARG A 101 0.29 7.94 16.35
C ARG A 101 1.09 7.24 15.25
N ASN A 102 1.80 6.16 15.62
CA ASN A 102 2.50 5.33 14.64
C ASN A 102 1.53 4.68 13.65
N LEU A 103 0.36 4.21 14.13
CA LEU A 103 -0.66 3.61 13.29
C LEU A 103 -1.28 4.62 12.32
N LEU A 104 -1.57 5.86 12.77
CA LEU A 104 -2.04 6.94 11.89
C LEU A 104 -1.02 7.31 10.82
N SER A 105 0.25 7.51 11.20
CA SER A 105 1.30 7.84 10.23
C SER A 105 1.47 6.73 9.18
N LEU A 106 1.33 5.47 9.58
CA LEU A 106 1.43 4.34 8.68
C LEU A 106 0.20 4.23 7.77
N HIS A 107 -0.99 4.52 8.29
CA HIS A 107 -2.22 4.60 7.51
C HIS A 107 -2.15 5.69 6.44
N GLU A 108 -1.64 6.88 6.78
CA GLU A 108 -1.47 7.99 5.83
C GLU A 108 -0.53 7.60 4.66
N LYS A 109 0.62 6.99 4.98
CA LYS A 109 1.56 6.47 3.96
C LYS A 109 0.92 5.40 3.10
N TRP A 110 0.15 4.49 3.71
CA TRP A 110 -0.58 3.46 2.98
C TRP A 110 -1.63 4.06 2.04
N SER A 111 -2.36 5.10 2.47
CA SER A 111 -3.33 5.81 1.64
C SER A 111 -2.66 6.46 0.43
N GLN A 112 -1.53 7.14 0.63
CA GLN A 112 -0.78 7.76 -0.47
C GLN A 112 -0.24 6.71 -1.46
N ALA A 113 0.30 5.60 -0.97
CA ALA A 113 0.77 4.51 -1.81
C ALA A 113 -0.37 3.84 -2.60
N SER A 114 -1.54 3.70 -1.97
CA SER A 114 -2.76 3.19 -2.60
C SER A 114 -3.23 4.12 -3.73
N GLU A 115 -3.27 5.43 -3.50
CA GLU A 115 -3.64 6.41 -4.54
C GLU A 115 -2.62 6.42 -5.69
N GLY A 116 -1.32 6.33 -5.38
CA GLY A 116 -0.26 6.22 -6.38
C GLY A 116 -0.40 4.97 -7.25
N LEU A 117 -0.66 3.82 -6.63
CA LEU A 117 -0.88 2.56 -7.33
C LEU A 117 -2.14 2.60 -8.22
N ASP A 118 -3.25 3.19 -7.73
CA ASP A 118 -4.47 3.37 -8.51
C ASP A 118 -4.23 4.18 -9.79
N ASP A 119 -3.56 5.33 -9.67
CA ASP A 119 -3.25 6.17 -10.83
C ASP A 119 -2.31 5.47 -11.83
N THR A 120 -1.32 4.71 -11.33
CA THR A 120 -0.42 3.92 -12.18
C THR A 120 -1.18 2.81 -12.91
N LEU A 121 -2.02 2.05 -12.21
CA LEU A 121 -2.86 0.99 -12.79
C LEU A 121 -3.85 1.53 -13.83
N ARG A 122 -4.38 2.74 -13.63
CA ARG A 122 -5.26 3.40 -14.59
C ARG A 122 -4.54 3.77 -15.90
N LYS A 123 -3.27 4.15 -15.82
CA LYS A 123 -2.48 4.65 -16.98
C LYS A 123 -1.72 3.55 -17.71
N ALA A 124 -1.21 2.55 -16.99
CA ALA A 124 -0.34 1.51 -17.55
C ALA A 124 -0.94 0.74 -18.76
N PRO A 125 -2.23 0.35 -18.77
CA PRO A 125 -2.82 -0.38 -19.90
C PRO A 125 -2.74 0.38 -21.23
N ALA A 126 -2.92 1.71 -21.21
CA ALA A 126 -2.83 2.53 -22.41
C ALA A 126 -1.39 2.55 -22.98
N TYR A 127 -0.38 2.66 -22.10
CA TYR A 127 1.02 2.62 -22.52
C TYR A 127 1.43 1.25 -23.08
N TYR A 128 0.99 0.17 -22.45
CA TYR A 128 1.27 -1.18 -22.94
C TYR A 128 0.62 -1.44 -24.31
N ARG A 129 -0.64 -1.03 -24.51
CA ARG A 129 -1.30 -1.14 -25.83
C ARG A 129 -0.60 -0.32 -26.91
N ALA A 130 -0.11 0.88 -26.57
CA ALA A 130 0.68 1.70 -27.49
C ALA A 130 1.99 1.00 -27.90
N ALA A 131 2.70 0.40 -26.93
CA ALA A 131 3.90 -0.40 -27.21
C ALA A 131 3.60 -1.64 -28.06
N ALA A 132 2.49 -2.35 -27.77
CA ALA A 132 2.04 -3.48 -28.58
C ALA A 132 1.79 -3.06 -30.03
N LYS A 133 1.12 -1.93 -30.25
CA LYS A 133 0.89 -1.36 -31.58
C LYS A 133 2.20 -1.03 -32.30
N ALA A 134 3.11 -0.31 -31.64
CA ALA A 134 4.40 0.05 -32.23
C ALA A 134 5.23 -1.20 -32.63
N MET A 135 5.17 -2.26 -31.83
CA MET A 135 5.83 -3.53 -32.14
C MET A 135 5.19 -4.24 -33.36
N ARG A 136 3.85 -4.20 -33.50
CA ARG A 136 3.14 -4.72 -34.69
C ARG A 136 3.52 -3.95 -35.95
N GLU A 137 3.50 -2.61 -35.90
CA GLU A 137 3.94 -1.75 -37.01
C GLU A 137 5.40 -2.01 -37.40
N LYS A 138 6.28 -2.20 -36.40
CA LYS A 138 7.68 -2.54 -36.66
C LYS A 138 7.80 -3.90 -37.35
N ALA A 139 7.00 -4.89 -36.93
CA ALA A 139 6.96 -6.23 -37.52
C ALA A 139 6.61 -6.19 -39.03
N GLU A 140 5.74 -5.28 -39.46
CA GLU A 140 5.36 -5.10 -40.87
C GLU A 140 6.54 -4.63 -41.73
N SER A 141 7.42 -3.79 -41.18
CA SER A 141 8.62 -3.30 -41.87
C SER A 141 9.78 -4.30 -41.95
N MET A 142 9.69 -5.46 -41.29
CA MET A 142 10.79 -6.42 -41.22
C MET A 142 10.83 -7.36 -42.42
N LYS A 143 12.00 -7.43 -43.07
CA LYS A 143 12.26 -8.31 -44.22
C LYS A 143 12.30 -9.80 -43.86
N PHE A 144 12.80 -10.15 -42.68
CA PHE A 144 13.02 -11.54 -42.29
C PHE A 144 11.87 -12.06 -41.42
N ALA A 145 11.28 -13.19 -41.83
CA ALA A 145 10.13 -13.80 -41.13
C ALA A 145 10.41 -14.14 -39.66
N VAL A 146 11.63 -14.57 -39.33
CA VAL A 146 12.04 -14.87 -37.95
C VAL A 146 12.03 -13.60 -37.08
N ILE A 147 12.51 -12.48 -37.62
CA ILE A 147 12.52 -11.20 -36.90
C ILE A 147 11.10 -10.66 -36.77
N LYS A 148 10.27 -10.77 -37.80
CA LYS A 148 8.84 -10.42 -37.75
C LYS A 148 8.12 -11.17 -36.63
N LYS A 149 8.33 -12.49 -36.51
CA LYS A 149 7.76 -13.30 -35.43
C LYS A 149 8.18 -12.82 -34.04
N ARG A 150 9.42 -12.38 -33.85
CA ARG A 150 9.89 -11.84 -32.56
C ARG A 150 9.17 -10.54 -32.18
N TYR A 151 9.02 -9.61 -33.12
CA TYR A 151 8.27 -8.38 -32.88
C TYR A 151 6.79 -8.63 -32.57
N LEU A 152 6.15 -9.57 -33.27
CA LEU A 152 4.78 -9.97 -32.97
C LEU A 152 4.65 -10.59 -31.58
N LEU A 153 5.57 -11.47 -31.19
CA LEU A 153 5.60 -12.03 -29.83
C LEU A 153 5.76 -10.92 -28.77
N SER A 154 6.64 -9.94 -29.01
CA SER A 154 6.79 -8.80 -28.11
C SER A 154 5.50 -7.98 -28.02
N ALA A 155 4.76 -7.81 -29.11
CA ALA A 155 3.48 -7.13 -29.09
C ALA A 155 2.44 -7.88 -28.25
N ASP A 156 2.39 -9.21 -28.37
CA ASP A 156 1.47 -10.05 -27.60
C ASP A 156 1.78 -9.98 -26.10
N ILE A 157 3.07 -9.96 -25.71
CA ILE A 157 3.49 -9.76 -24.32
C ILE A 157 2.99 -8.42 -23.77
N TRP A 158 3.13 -7.33 -24.53
CA TRP A 158 2.62 -6.02 -24.10
C TRP A 158 1.10 -6.00 -23.98
N GLU A 159 0.37 -6.68 -24.87
CA GLU A 159 -1.08 -6.80 -24.77
C GLU A 159 -1.50 -7.58 -23.52
N GLU A 160 -0.81 -8.67 -23.20
CA GLU A 160 -1.05 -9.46 -21.99
C GLU A 160 -0.80 -8.62 -20.72
N LEU A 161 0.25 -7.80 -20.70
CA LEU A 161 0.51 -6.87 -19.60
C LEU A 161 -0.60 -5.83 -19.44
N ALA A 162 -1.18 -5.34 -20.54
CA ALA A 162 -2.32 -4.43 -20.50
C ALA A 162 -3.55 -5.08 -19.88
N GLN A 163 -3.87 -6.32 -20.28
CA GLN A 163 -4.98 -7.07 -19.73
C GLN A 163 -4.81 -7.34 -18.23
N LYS A 164 -3.62 -7.79 -17.82
CA LYS A 164 -3.30 -8.01 -16.40
C LYS A 164 -3.42 -6.73 -15.57
N ALA A 165 -2.96 -5.60 -16.09
CA ALA A 165 -3.11 -4.31 -15.40
C ALA A 165 -4.59 -3.90 -15.26
N ASP A 166 -5.42 -4.09 -16.29
CA ASP A 166 -6.86 -3.83 -16.22
C ASP A 166 -7.59 -4.75 -15.24
N GLU A 167 -7.26 -6.04 -15.23
CA GLU A 167 -7.79 -7.01 -14.26
C GLU A 167 -7.37 -6.64 -12.84
N ARG A 168 -6.11 -6.24 -12.66
CA ARG A 168 -5.55 -5.83 -11.37
C ARG A 168 -6.22 -4.57 -10.83
N ALA A 169 -6.46 -3.58 -11.68
CA ALA A 169 -7.19 -2.36 -11.33
C ALA A 169 -8.61 -2.68 -10.82
N LYS A 170 -9.33 -3.59 -11.51
CA LYS A 170 -10.66 -4.04 -11.11
C LYS A 170 -10.64 -4.85 -9.81
N ALA A 171 -9.66 -5.73 -9.66
CA ALA A 171 -9.56 -6.63 -8.52
C ALA A 171 -9.16 -5.93 -7.22
N LEU A 172 -8.29 -4.91 -7.31
CA LEU A 172 -7.83 -4.20 -6.11
C LEU A 172 -8.90 -3.30 -5.53
N GLY A 173 -9.83 -2.77 -6.36
CA GLY A 173 -10.99 -1.99 -5.93
C GLY A 173 -10.67 -1.10 -4.72
N LEU A 174 -9.55 -0.35 -4.80
CA LEU A 174 -8.84 0.19 -3.65
C LEU A 174 -9.80 1.03 -2.79
N ASP A 175 -10.26 0.40 -1.72
CA ASP A 175 -11.36 0.89 -0.92
C ASP A 175 -10.94 2.16 -0.16
N GLN A 176 -11.60 3.27 -0.46
CA GLN A 176 -11.47 4.53 0.27
C GLN A 176 -12.10 4.49 1.68
N GLY A 177 -12.72 3.36 2.06
CA GLY A 177 -13.46 3.16 3.31
C GLY A 177 -12.63 3.26 4.60
N SER A 178 -11.30 3.28 4.51
CA SER A 178 -10.42 3.36 5.69
C SER A 178 -10.28 4.77 6.29
N LYS A 179 -10.74 5.83 5.60
CA LYS A 179 -10.65 7.22 6.09
C LYS A 179 -11.38 7.42 7.42
N LYS A 180 -12.59 6.87 7.56
CA LYS A 180 -13.39 6.97 8.80
C LYS A 180 -12.71 6.28 9.99
N VAL A 181 -11.93 5.23 9.74
CA VAL A 181 -11.18 4.52 10.79
C VAL A 181 -10.00 5.35 11.26
N ALA A 182 -9.30 6.02 10.33
CA ALA A 182 -8.23 6.95 10.68
C ALA A 182 -8.75 8.21 11.39
N GLU A 183 -9.88 8.76 10.96
CA GLU A 183 -10.56 9.86 11.64
C GLU A 183 -10.93 9.50 13.08
N LEU A 184 -11.58 8.35 13.29
CA LEU A 184 -11.91 7.84 14.63
C LEU A 184 -10.66 7.65 15.49
N LEU A 185 -9.60 7.06 14.95
CA LEU A 185 -8.34 6.87 15.68
C LEU A 185 -7.69 8.22 16.05
N GLY A 186 -7.80 9.23 15.18
CA GLY A 186 -7.37 10.59 15.46
C GLY A 186 -8.15 11.24 16.61
N GLU A 187 -9.47 11.07 16.64
CA GLU A 187 -10.32 11.53 17.75
C GLU A 187 -9.97 10.81 19.06
N GLU A 188 -9.79 9.48 19.03
CA GLU A 188 -9.39 8.70 20.22
C GLU A 188 -8.04 9.15 20.79
N LEU A 189 -7.05 9.41 19.93
CA LEU A 189 -5.75 9.93 20.36
C LEU A 189 -5.87 11.32 20.97
N THR A 190 -6.68 12.19 20.38
CA THR A 190 -6.93 13.54 20.92
C THR A 190 -7.54 13.46 22.33
N PHE A 191 -8.54 12.60 22.50
CA PHE A 191 -9.13 12.32 23.82
C PHE A 191 -8.08 11.81 24.82
N LEU A 192 -7.24 10.83 24.42
CA LEU A 192 -6.21 10.27 25.29
C LEU A 192 -5.14 11.30 25.68
N GLU A 193 -4.78 12.22 24.77
CA GLU A 193 -3.86 13.31 25.06
C GLU A 193 -4.43 14.25 26.13
N ASP A 194 -5.68 14.67 25.97
CA ASP A 194 -6.36 15.59 26.89
C ASP A 194 -6.64 14.93 28.25
N PHE A 195 -6.98 13.65 28.24
CA PHE A 195 -7.13 12.85 29.44
C PHE A 195 -5.79 12.71 30.18
N THR A 196 -4.69 12.43 29.46
CA THR A 196 -3.35 12.34 30.06
C THR A 196 -2.88 13.68 30.62
N LYS A 197 -3.18 14.81 29.95
CA LYS A 197 -2.92 16.16 30.48
C LYS A 197 -3.65 16.37 31.80
N THR A 198 -4.95 16.08 31.85
CA THR A 198 -5.78 16.18 33.06
C THR A 198 -5.23 15.33 34.20
N LEU A 199 -4.85 14.08 33.93
CA LEU A 199 -4.22 13.19 34.91
C LEU A 199 -2.89 13.70 35.45
N ASN A 200 -2.13 14.45 34.66
CA ASN A 200 -0.86 15.04 35.09
C ASN A 200 -1.08 16.33 35.90
N SER A 201 -2.11 17.12 35.57
CA SER A 201 -2.50 18.32 36.30
C SER A 201 -3.08 18.03 37.69
N SER A 202 -3.74 16.88 37.89
CA SER A 202 -4.32 16.51 39.19
C SER A 202 -3.29 16.20 40.29
N LYS A 203 -1.99 16.07 39.96
CA LYS A 203 -0.90 15.98 40.96
C LYS A 203 -0.61 17.33 41.66
N GLN A 204 -1.05 18.47 41.10
CA GLN A 204 -0.79 19.79 41.70
C GLN A 204 -1.86 20.25 42.70
N THR A 205 -3.05 19.66 42.66
CA THR A 205 -4.12 19.93 43.62
C THR A 205 -4.34 18.67 44.43
N GLY A 206 -3.87 18.62 45.67
CA GLY A 206 -4.17 17.54 46.62
C GLY A 206 -5.65 17.49 47.04
N LYS A 207 -6.57 17.67 46.09
CA LYS A 207 -8.02 17.56 46.21
C LYS A 207 -8.55 16.92 44.93
N TRP A 208 -9.05 15.71 45.08
CA TRP A 208 -10.03 15.17 44.14
C TRP A 208 -11.29 16.05 44.18
N PRO A 209 -11.85 16.48 43.04
CA PRO A 209 -13.14 17.16 43.03
C PRO A 209 -14.23 16.09 43.17
N GLY A 210 -14.65 15.81 44.40
CA GLY A 210 -15.76 14.88 44.66
C GLY A 210 -15.64 14.02 45.91
N ALA A 211 -15.07 14.53 47.00
CA ALA A 211 -15.24 13.99 48.35
C ALA A 211 -15.81 15.09 49.26
#